data_AF-A0A3D2C4R5-F1
#
_entry.id   AF-A0A3D2C4R5-F1
#
_cell.length_a   1.000
_cell.length_b   1.000
_cell.length_c   1.000
_cell.angle_alpha   90.00
_cell.angle_beta   90.00
_cell.angle_gamma   90.00
#
_symmetry.space_group_name_H-M   'P 1'
#
loop_
_entity.id
_entity.type
_entity.pdbx_description
1 polymer ?
#
loop_
_entity_poly.entity_id
_entity_poly.type
_entity_poly.pdbx_seq_one_letter_code
_entity_poly.pdbx_strand_id
1 'polypeptide(L)'
;MSSERRFEALAKSVVGLWMCTGCSSGLKGSSSSEETTGPACASALLWVDEDLDGFGDASRPEEACLNTPGHSSMPGDCDDGRADVHPAMPEICNGIDDDCDGEVDMGLLIEVWSDLDGDGFGDPDTFERVCEPEPFHVRENTDCDDSSEGVNPAVQEICDGIDQNCDGAIDEDAIDRIEAFMDIDMDGMGGPDAPILSCPDAPGISLNDWDCDDTDPTTPLVVDAGASGGDGSLLQPLGSIQDAVDAAVAGSGTACVAVLPGRYGETLDLSKDDVVLVGVEGAERTVVDGFGLDAPVLTLGEGNQLDTLVAGLTLAKGTPDRYVLPLFIVGNRYDWVYDRGAGVYASGARPT
;
A
#
# COMPACT_ATOMS: atom_id res chain seq x y z
N MET A 1 16.22 43.65 33.40
CA MET A 1 16.87 44.57 32.44
C MET A 1 15.95 44.60 31.24
N SER A 2 15.03 45.56 31.20
CA SER A 2 15.17 46.83 30.46
C SER A 2 15.23 46.54 28.96
N SER A 3 14.30 47.01 28.12
CA SER A 3 13.70 48.34 28.13
C SER A 3 12.43 48.41 27.28
N GLU A 4 11.32 48.83 27.90
CA GLU A 4 10.35 49.69 27.25
C GLU A 4 10.99 51.06 26.98
N ARG A 5 10.72 51.65 25.80
CA ARG A 5 10.73 53.09 25.45
C ARG A 5 10.59 53.20 23.93
N ARG A 6 9.95 54.18 23.31
CA ARG A 6 8.98 55.23 23.62
C ARG A 6 8.84 56.00 22.29
N PHE A 7 7.60 56.39 21.96
CA PHE A 7 7.20 57.67 21.35
C PHE A 7 7.60 58.06 19.90
N GLU A 8 6.53 58.47 19.19
CA GLU A 8 6.39 59.63 18.30
C GLU A 8 6.79 59.56 16.81
N ALA A 9 5.76 59.31 16.00
CA ALA A 9 5.17 60.25 15.04
C ALA A 9 6.11 61.12 14.18
N LEU A 10 6.22 60.77 12.90
CA LEU A 10 6.58 61.71 11.82
C LEU A 10 5.75 61.40 10.56
N ALA A 11 4.50 61.88 10.54
CA ALA A 11 3.76 62.11 9.31
C ALA A 11 3.52 63.62 9.18
N LYS A 12 4.38 64.30 8.41
CA LYS A 12 4.13 65.65 7.90
C LYS A 12 4.26 65.59 6.39
N SER A 13 3.14 65.36 5.71
CA SER A 13 3.03 65.59 4.27
C SER A 13 1.99 66.68 4.01
N VAL A 14 2.54 67.86 3.75
CA VAL A 14 2.07 68.96 2.89
C VAL A 14 0.59 68.93 2.48
N VAL A 15 -0.26 69.58 3.27
CA VAL A 15 -1.53 70.13 2.77
C VAL A 15 -1.22 71.44 2.06
N GLY A 16 -1.19 71.38 0.72
CA GLY A 16 -1.10 72.54 -0.16
C GLY A 16 -2.39 73.34 -0.12
N LEU A 17 -2.46 74.28 0.81
CA LEU A 17 -3.51 75.28 0.96
C LEU A 17 -3.47 76.26 -0.24
N TRP A 18 -4.28 76.02 -1.28
CA TRP A 18 -4.55 77.03 -2.31
C TRP A 18 -5.62 78.00 -1.81
N MET A 19 -5.17 79.04 -1.10
CA MET A 19 -5.97 80.24 -0.84
C MET A 19 -6.11 81.04 -2.14
N CYS A 20 -7.26 80.97 -2.80
CA CYS A 20 -7.65 81.97 -3.79
C CYS A 20 -7.97 83.29 -3.06
N THR A 21 -6.95 84.15 -2.96
CA THR A 21 -7.10 85.53 -2.49
C THR A 21 -7.34 86.42 -3.70
N GLY A 22 -8.53 87.01 -3.80
CA GLY A 22 -8.75 88.17 -4.66
C GLY A 22 -10.01 88.11 -5.50
N CYS A 23 -11.12 88.60 -4.96
CA CYS A 23 -11.98 89.48 -5.74
C CYS A 23 -12.70 90.43 -4.78
N SER A 24 -12.26 91.69 -4.76
CA SER A 24 -12.93 92.80 -4.07
C SER A 24 -13.16 93.88 -5.11
N SER A 25 -14.42 94.14 -5.46
CA SER A 25 -15.02 95.49 -5.60
C SER A 25 -16.32 95.44 -6.40
N GLY A 26 -17.32 96.20 -5.93
CA GLY A 26 -18.27 96.85 -6.82
C GLY A 26 -19.73 96.44 -6.72
N LEU A 27 -20.43 96.87 -5.66
CA LEU A 27 -21.88 97.07 -5.68
C LEU A 27 -22.24 98.23 -6.61
N LYS A 28 -23.01 97.96 -7.67
CA LYS A 28 -23.99 98.89 -8.27
C LYS A 28 -25.15 98.09 -8.86
N GLY A 29 -26.37 98.42 -8.43
CA GLY A 29 -27.58 97.83 -8.95
C GLY A 29 -27.96 98.37 -10.33
N SER A 30 -28.55 97.48 -11.13
CA SER A 30 -29.58 97.82 -12.11
C SER A 30 -30.44 96.58 -12.33
N SER A 31 -31.74 96.79 -12.25
CA SER A 31 -32.79 95.82 -12.52
C SER A 31 -32.79 95.36 -13.98
N SER A 32 -32.59 94.07 -14.20
CA SER A 32 -33.12 93.33 -15.34
C SER A 32 -33.37 91.89 -14.89
N SER A 33 -34.51 91.35 -15.32
CA SER A 33 -35.00 90.00 -15.02
C SER A 33 -33.96 88.93 -15.32
N GLU A 34 -33.38 88.34 -14.27
CA GLU A 34 -32.58 87.13 -14.35
C GLU A 34 -33.30 86.04 -13.57
N GLU A 35 -33.70 85.03 -14.34
CA GLU A 35 -33.98 83.67 -13.91
C GLU A 35 -32.88 83.24 -12.93
N THR A 36 -33.26 82.79 -11.72
CA THR A 36 -32.33 82.31 -10.70
C THR A 36 -31.58 81.09 -11.21
N THR A 37 -30.48 81.33 -11.92
CA THR A 37 -29.40 80.37 -12.10
C THR A 37 -28.48 80.56 -10.90
N GLY A 38 -28.34 79.51 -10.10
CA GLY A 38 -27.35 79.47 -9.02
C GLY A 38 -25.93 79.69 -9.54
N PRO A 39 -24.93 79.88 -8.68
CA PRO A 39 -23.55 80.09 -9.13
C PRO A 39 -23.16 78.98 -10.10
N ALA A 40 -22.71 79.35 -11.30
CA ALA A 40 -22.25 78.42 -12.32
C ALA A 40 -21.05 77.63 -11.76
N CYS A 41 -21.31 76.42 -11.28
CA CYS A 41 -20.28 75.46 -10.94
C CYS A 41 -19.80 74.79 -12.23
N ALA A 42 -18.57 74.25 -12.21
CA ALA A 42 -18.19 73.30 -13.23
C ALA A 42 -18.99 72.01 -12.98
N SER A 43 -19.87 71.64 -13.91
CA SER A 43 -20.61 70.38 -13.87
C SER A 43 -19.86 69.29 -14.62
N ALA A 44 -20.01 68.05 -14.16
CA ALA A 44 -19.52 66.85 -14.82
C ALA A 44 -20.53 65.72 -14.59
N LEU A 45 -20.40 64.66 -15.39
CA LEU A 45 -21.05 63.39 -15.09
C LEU A 45 -20.35 62.78 -13.87
N LEU A 46 -21.09 62.63 -12.79
CA LEU A 46 -20.66 61.97 -11.54
C LEU A 46 -21.60 60.80 -11.26
N TRP A 47 -21.22 59.92 -10.34
CA TRP A 47 -22.04 58.79 -9.90
C TRP A 47 -22.49 59.05 -8.47
N VAL A 48 -23.73 58.69 -8.15
CA VAL A 48 -24.21 58.70 -6.76
C VAL A 48 -23.27 57.82 -5.93
N ASP A 49 -22.92 58.31 -4.75
CA ASP A 49 -22.00 57.68 -3.79
C ASP A 49 -22.68 57.81 -2.42
N GLU A 50 -23.51 56.82 -2.06
CA GLU A 50 -24.36 56.86 -0.87
C GLU A 50 -23.60 56.56 0.44
N ASP A 51 -22.53 55.76 0.38
CA ASP A 51 -21.73 55.36 1.54
C ASP A 51 -20.44 56.19 1.77
N LEU A 52 -20.05 57.03 0.79
CA LEU A 52 -18.93 57.97 0.83
C LEU A 52 -17.54 57.32 0.85
N ASP A 53 -17.36 56.19 0.17
CA ASP A 53 -16.06 55.53 0.02
C ASP A 53 -15.19 56.10 -1.13
N GLY A 54 -15.80 56.90 -2.00
CA GLY A 54 -15.14 57.54 -3.14
C GLY A 54 -15.22 56.77 -4.45
N PHE A 55 -16.01 55.71 -4.54
CA PHE A 55 -16.57 55.12 -5.74
C PHE A 55 -18.08 55.41 -5.79
N GLY A 56 -18.75 55.11 -6.90
CA GLY A 56 -20.18 55.35 -7.00
C GLY A 56 -20.85 54.41 -7.97
N ASP A 57 -22.15 54.20 -7.77
CA ASP A 57 -22.98 53.27 -8.54
C ASP A 57 -22.92 53.60 -10.04
N ALA A 58 -22.25 52.73 -10.80
CA ALA A 58 -22.06 52.88 -12.25
C ALA A 58 -23.38 52.98 -13.04
N SER A 59 -24.48 52.49 -12.48
CA SER A 59 -25.82 52.50 -13.08
C SER A 59 -26.58 53.82 -12.84
N ARG A 60 -26.09 54.69 -11.95
CA ARG A 60 -26.73 55.95 -11.55
C ARG A 60 -25.87 57.19 -11.83
N PRO A 61 -25.51 57.47 -13.09
CA PRO A 61 -24.81 58.69 -13.44
C PRO A 61 -25.75 59.92 -13.38
N GLU A 62 -25.29 61.00 -12.73
CA GLU A 62 -26.00 62.27 -12.64
C GLU A 62 -25.09 63.45 -13.05
N GLU A 63 -25.67 64.42 -13.76
CA GLU A 63 -24.99 65.68 -14.06
C GLU A 63 -25.06 66.60 -12.84
N ALA A 64 -23.94 66.74 -12.13
CA ALA A 64 -23.86 67.49 -10.89
C ALA A 64 -22.62 68.41 -10.87
N CYS A 65 -22.60 69.35 -9.92
CA CYS A 65 -21.41 70.18 -9.71
C CYS A 65 -20.23 69.32 -9.24
N LEU A 66 -19.01 69.64 -9.67
CA LEU A 66 -17.81 69.07 -9.07
C LEU A 66 -17.81 69.33 -7.55
N ASN A 67 -17.59 68.28 -6.76
CA ASN A 67 -17.70 68.23 -5.29
C ASN A 67 -19.13 68.30 -4.72
N THR A 68 -20.14 67.90 -5.49
CA THR A 68 -21.47 67.66 -4.90
C THR A 68 -21.36 66.55 -3.85
N PRO A 69 -21.74 66.78 -2.58
CA PRO A 69 -21.69 65.72 -1.56
C PRO A 69 -22.52 64.50 -1.96
N GLY A 70 -22.05 63.30 -1.63
CA GLY A 70 -22.69 62.05 -2.02
C GLY A 70 -22.57 61.70 -3.50
N HIS A 71 -21.50 62.19 -4.16
CA HIS A 71 -21.20 61.84 -5.55
C HIS A 71 -19.69 61.61 -5.72
N SER A 72 -19.34 60.56 -6.46
CA SER A 72 -17.96 60.25 -6.86
C SER A 72 -17.70 60.51 -8.34
N SER A 73 -16.44 60.81 -8.68
CA SER A 73 -15.94 60.82 -10.06
C SER A 73 -15.42 59.46 -10.55
N MET A 74 -15.35 58.47 -9.66
CA MET A 74 -14.94 57.11 -9.96
C MET A 74 -16.18 56.22 -9.99
N PRO A 75 -16.55 55.64 -11.14
CA PRO A 75 -17.61 54.64 -11.19
C PRO A 75 -17.09 53.26 -10.78
N GLY A 76 -18.02 52.32 -10.61
CA GLY A 76 -17.71 50.89 -10.53
C GLY A 76 -18.04 50.25 -9.19
N ASP A 77 -18.64 51.02 -8.27
CA ASP A 77 -19.19 50.47 -7.05
C ASP A 77 -20.36 49.53 -7.36
N CYS A 78 -20.28 48.31 -6.82
CA CYS A 78 -21.27 47.27 -6.97
C CYS A 78 -22.27 47.18 -5.80
N ASP A 79 -22.00 47.84 -4.66
CA ASP A 79 -22.91 48.00 -3.53
C ASP A 79 -22.71 49.38 -2.84
N ASP A 80 -23.27 50.43 -3.46
CA ASP A 80 -23.20 51.86 -3.06
C ASP A 80 -23.69 52.17 -1.62
N GLY A 81 -24.21 51.17 -0.89
CA GLY A 81 -24.57 51.26 0.52
C GLY A 81 -23.51 50.74 1.48
N ARG A 82 -22.36 50.25 0.98
CA ARG A 82 -21.31 49.54 1.70
C ARG A 82 -19.91 50.04 1.31
N ALA A 83 -19.39 50.95 2.13
CA ALA A 83 -18.04 51.51 1.96
C ALA A 83 -16.88 50.50 2.06
N ASP A 84 -17.16 49.22 2.33
CA ASP A 84 -16.22 48.10 2.32
C ASP A 84 -16.31 47.24 1.05
N VAL A 85 -17.10 47.64 0.05
CA VAL A 85 -17.33 46.94 -1.22
C VAL A 85 -17.14 47.93 -2.38
N HIS A 86 -15.95 47.95 -2.98
CA HIS A 86 -15.65 48.84 -4.10
C HIS A 86 -14.39 48.40 -4.86
N PRO A 87 -14.14 48.90 -6.10
CA PRO A 87 -13.01 48.49 -6.96
C PRO A 87 -11.57 48.62 -6.45
N ALA A 88 -11.36 49.09 -5.23
CA ALA A 88 -10.05 49.22 -4.61
C ALA A 88 -9.93 48.46 -3.29
N MET A 89 -10.97 47.72 -2.89
CA MET A 89 -10.89 46.79 -1.78
C MET A 89 -10.17 45.52 -2.19
N PRO A 90 -9.44 44.86 -1.28
CA PRO A 90 -9.05 43.48 -1.46
C PRO A 90 -10.19 42.55 -1.03
N GLU A 91 -10.35 41.44 -1.74
CA GLU A 91 -11.20 40.33 -1.30
C GLU A 91 -10.91 39.92 0.14
N ILE A 92 -11.96 39.68 0.92
CA ILE A 92 -11.93 39.03 2.23
C ILE A 92 -12.97 37.92 2.25
N CYS A 93 -12.67 36.78 2.86
CA CYS A 93 -13.62 35.67 2.80
C CYS A 93 -14.91 35.96 3.56
N ASN A 94 -15.93 36.43 2.87
CA ASN A 94 -17.22 36.83 3.41
C ASN A 94 -18.39 36.47 2.48
N GLY A 95 -18.12 35.89 1.30
CA GLY A 95 -19.12 35.55 0.29
C GLY A 95 -19.63 36.75 -0.51
N ILE A 96 -18.89 37.86 -0.52
CA ILE A 96 -19.16 39.11 -1.24
C ILE A 96 -18.00 39.33 -2.21
N ASP A 97 -18.30 39.91 -3.37
CA ASP A 97 -17.32 40.45 -4.31
C ASP A 97 -16.93 41.83 -3.79
N ASP A 98 -15.91 41.90 -2.94
CA ASP A 98 -15.51 43.14 -2.25
C ASP A 98 -14.84 44.12 -3.21
N ASP A 99 -14.14 43.61 -4.23
CA ASP A 99 -13.41 44.41 -5.22
C ASP A 99 -14.16 44.67 -6.53
N CYS A 100 -15.42 44.24 -6.61
CA CYS A 100 -16.34 44.44 -7.71
C CYS A 100 -15.78 43.99 -9.08
N ASP A 101 -14.89 42.98 -9.11
CA ASP A 101 -14.33 42.43 -10.35
C ASP A 101 -15.20 41.32 -10.97
N GLY A 102 -16.22 40.86 -10.23
CA GLY A 102 -17.17 39.82 -10.63
C GLY A 102 -16.87 38.44 -10.08
N GLU A 103 -15.78 38.26 -9.32
CA GLU A 103 -15.37 36.98 -8.73
C GLU A 103 -15.38 37.06 -7.19
N VAL A 104 -16.24 36.27 -6.56
CA VAL A 104 -16.39 36.26 -5.09
C VAL A 104 -15.24 35.50 -4.42
N ASP A 105 -14.58 36.13 -3.44
CA ASP A 105 -13.52 35.58 -2.58
C ASP A 105 -12.33 35.00 -3.36
N MET A 106 -12.08 35.46 -4.59
CA MET A 106 -11.10 34.84 -5.48
C MET A 106 -9.67 34.97 -4.92
N GLY A 107 -8.90 33.88 -4.98
CA GLY A 107 -7.53 33.85 -4.46
C GLY A 107 -7.43 33.63 -2.95
N LEU A 108 -8.55 33.58 -2.24
CA LEU A 108 -8.64 33.15 -0.84
C LEU A 108 -9.12 31.71 -0.67
N LEU A 109 -9.82 31.18 -1.68
CA LEU A 109 -10.31 29.80 -1.69
C LEU A 109 -9.15 28.79 -1.70
N ILE A 110 -9.27 27.76 -0.87
CA ILE A 110 -8.39 26.60 -0.80
C ILE A 110 -9.17 25.36 -1.23
N GLU A 111 -8.45 24.39 -1.79
CA GLU A 111 -9.01 23.11 -2.21
C GLU A 111 -8.96 22.13 -1.02
N VAL A 112 -10.08 21.48 -0.78
CA VAL A 112 -10.26 20.53 0.32
C VAL A 112 -11.10 19.33 -0.14
N TRP A 113 -10.94 18.23 0.58
CA TRP A 113 -11.65 16.96 0.40
C TRP A 113 -12.15 16.48 1.75
N SER A 114 -13.25 15.73 1.76
CA SER A 114 -13.81 15.12 2.97
C SER A 114 -12.84 14.06 3.52
N ASP A 115 -12.68 14.04 4.84
CA ASP A 115 -11.88 13.10 5.64
C ASP A 115 -12.82 12.54 6.72
N LEU A 116 -13.67 11.58 6.33
CA LEU A 116 -14.80 11.11 7.15
C LEU A 116 -14.34 10.18 8.27
N ASP A 117 -13.26 9.43 8.08
CA ASP A 117 -12.68 8.58 9.12
C ASP A 117 -11.63 9.27 10.00
N GLY A 118 -11.06 10.40 9.56
CA GLY A 118 -10.18 11.24 10.35
C GLY A 118 -8.72 10.81 10.34
N ASP A 119 -8.27 10.05 9.34
CA ASP A 119 -6.88 9.60 9.21
C ASP A 119 -5.94 10.65 8.58
N GLY A 120 -6.51 11.72 8.03
CA GLY A 120 -5.79 12.85 7.44
C GLY A 120 -5.63 12.80 5.93
N PHE A 121 -6.15 11.76 5.27
CA PHE A 121 -6.32 11.65 3.83
C PHE A 121 -7.79 11.91 3.47
N GLY A 122 -8.06 12.37 2.26
CA GLY A 122 -9.42 12.74 1.87
C GLY A 122 -9.88 12.06 0.60
N ASP A 123 -11.20 11.86 0.49
CA ASP A 123 -11.85 11.24 -0.67
C ASP A 123 -11.68 12.12 -1.92
N PRO A 124 -10.96 11.67 -2.97
CA PRO A 124 -10.75 12.42 -4.22
C PRO A 124 -12.05 12.86 -4.91
N ASP A 125 -13.17 12.18 -4.68
CA ASP A 125 -14.47 12.47 -5.30
C ASP A 125 -15.28 13.57 -4.58
N THR A 126 -14.81 14.07 -3.42
CA THR A 126 -15.54 15.04 -2.56
C THR A 126 -15.04 16.48 -2.66
N PHE A 127 -14.35 16.83 -3.74
CA PHE A 127 -13.72 18.14 -3.96
C PHE A 127 -14.63 19.35 -3.64
N GLU A 128 -14.13 20.24 -2.76
CA GLU A 128 -14.73 21.54 -2.45
C GLU A 128 -13.69 22.67 -2.47
N ARG A 129 -14.15 23.89 -2.76
CA ARG A 129 -13.38 25.12 -2.59
C ARG A 129 -14.00 25.98 -1.51
N VAL A 130 -13.24 26.19 -0.43
CA VAL A 130 -13.68 26.93 0.75
C VAL A 130 -12.59 27.91 1.19
N CYS A 131 -12.92 28.91 1.98
CA CYS A 131 -11.89 29.76 2.57
C CYS A 131 -11.33 29.18 3.88
N GLU A 132 -12.18 28.55 4.66
CA GLU A 132 -11.84 27.92 5.92
C GLU A 132 -12.39 26.48 5.88
N PRO A 133 -11.52 25.46 6.06
CA PRO A 133 -11.96 24.08 6.04
C PRO A 133 -12.88 23.81 7.23
N GLU A 134 -14.01 23.17 6.98
CA GLU A 134 -14.82 22.60 8.05
C GLU A 134 -14.04 21.44 8.72
N PRO A 135 -14.39 21.04 9.96
CA PRO A 135 -13.92 19.78 10.52
C PRO A 135 -14.19 18.64 9.53
N PHE A 136 -13.33 17.62 9.52
CA PHE A 136 -13.42 16.48 8.58
C PHE A 136 -13.16 16.87 7.12
N HIS A 137 -12.34 17.90 6.90
CA HIS A 137 -11.78 18.22 5.59
C HIS A 137 -10.27 18.36 5.65
N VAL A 138 -9.59 17.83 4.64
CA VAL A 138 -8.13 17.88 4.50
C VAL A 138 -7.72 18.36 3.11
N ARG A 139 -6.43 18.66 2.95
CA ARG A 139 -5.86 19.12 1.66
C ARG A 139 -5.24 18.00 0.84
N GLU A 140 -5.16 16.81 1.41
CA GLU A 140 -4.71 15.61 0.71
C GLU A 140 -5.92 14.89 0.14
N ASN A 141 -5.79 14.25 -1.01
CA ASN A 141 -6.95 13.70 -1.74
C ASN A 141 -6.72 12.29 -2.27
N THR A 142 -5.88 11.54 -1.57
CA THR A 142 -5.36 10.25 -2.03
C THR A 142 -5.96 9.08 -1.27
N ASP A 143 -7.07 9.27 -0.56
CA ASP A 143 -7.78 8.21 0.13
C ASP A 143 -8.63 7.40 -0.88
N CYS A 144 -8.53 6.08 -0.83
CA CYS A 144 -9.34 5.18 -1.66
C CYS A 144 -10.53 4.56 -0.92
N ASP A 145 -10.62 4.69 0.41
CA ASP A 145 -11.78 4.34 1.24
C ASP A 145 -11.86 5.25 2.48
N ASP A 146 -12.45 6.44 2.30
CA ASP A 146 -12.71 7.47 3.32
C ASP A 146 -13.65 7.04 4.47
N SER A 147 -14.02 5.76 4.52
CA SER A 147 -14.77 5.17 5.62
C SER A 147 -13.92 4.32 6.58
N SER A 148 -12.61 4.22 6.32
CA SER A 148 -11.70 3.31 7.00
C SER A 148 -10.28 3.89 7.17
N GLU A 149 -9.94 4.29 8.40
CA GLU A 149 -8.59 4.79 8.78
C GLU A 149 -7.43 3.82 8.44
N GLY A 150 -7.76 2.57 8.11
CA GLY A 150 -6.83 1.52 7.70
C GLY A 150 -6.60 1.41 6.19
N VAL A 151 -7.12 2.32 5.38
CA VAL A 151 -7.00 2.29 3.91
C VAL A 151 -6.64 3.70 3.41
N ASN A 152 -5.34 3.98 3.35
CA ASN A 152 -4.78 5.24 2.84
C ASN A 152 -3.30 5.06 2.46
N PRO A 153 -2.68 5.99 1.72
CA PRO A 153 -1.29 5.84 1.25
C PRO A 153 -0.18 5.72 2.29
N ALA A 154 -0.48 5.92 3.57
CA ALA A 154 0.50 5.70 4.64
C ALA A 154 0.39 4.30 5.27
N VAL A 155 -0.64 3.51 4.94
CA VAL A 155 -0.83 2.17 5.48
C VAL A 155 0.06 1.16 4.74
N GLN A 156 0.46 0.10 5.45
CA GLN A 156 1.22 -1.01 4.86
C GLN A 156 0.27 -2.12 4.47
N GLU A 157 0.58 -2.77 3.36
CA GLU A 157 -0.21 -3.89 2.87
C GLU A 157 -0.24 -5.06 3.86
N ILE A 158 -1.38 -5.72 3.98
CA ILE A 158 -1.55 -7.03 4.61
C ILE A 158 -2.37 -7.93 3.69
N CYS A 159 -2.11 -9.24 3.72
CA CYS A 159 -2.77 -10.22 2.87
C CYS A 159 -4.26 -10.44 3.23
N ASP A 160 -5.11 -9.47 2.96
CA ASP A 160 -6.56 -9.53 3.16
C ASP A 160 -7.40 -9.24 1.89
N GLY A 161 -6.72 -8.92 0.77
CA GLY A 161 -7.35 -8.64 -0.51
C GLY A 161 -7.88 -7.22 -0.68
N ILE A 162 -7.50 -6.29 0.20
CA ILE A 162 -7.76 -4.85 0.11
C ILE A 162 -6.45 -4.16 -0.28
N ASP A 163 -6.52 -3.17 -1.17
CA ASP A 163 -5.42 -2.22 -1.42
C ASP A 163 -5.43 -1.20 -0.29
N GLN A 164 -4.63 -1.43 0.77
CA GLN A 164 -4.64 -0.54 1.93
C GLN A 164 -3.82 0.73 1.71
N ASN A 165 -2.83 0.69 0.82
CA ASN A 165 -1.93 1.81 0.53
C ASN A 165 -2.38 2.68 -0.67
N CYS A 166 -3.53 2.35 -1.28
CA CYS A 166 -4.13 3.06 -2.39
C CYS A 166 -3.19 3.26 -3.61
N ASP A 167 -2.26 2.33 -3.87
CA ASP A 167 -1.35 2.40 -5.02
C ASP A 167 -1.90 1.71 -6.28
N GLY A 168 -3.05 1.03 -6.16
CA GLY A 168 -3.77 0.34 -7.22
C GLY A 168 -3.34 -1.12 -7.42
N ALA A 169 -2.40 -1.63 -6.62
CA ALA A 169 -2.11 -3.05 -6.49
C ALA A 169 -2.69 -3.59 -5.17
N ILE A 170 -2.91 -4.90 -5.11
CA ILE A 170 -3.49 -5.56 -3.94
C ILE A 170 -2.46 -6.54 -3.41
N ASP A 171 -2.11 -6.42 -2.13
CA ASP A 171 -1.22 -7.30 -1.38
C ASP A 171 0.20 -7.47 -1.98
N GLU A 172 0.62 -6.62 -2.92
CA GLU A 172 1.87 -6.77 -3.68
C GLU A 172 3.12 -6.62 -2.81
N ASP A 173 3.01 -5.83 -1.74
CA ASP A 173 4.06 -5.64 -0.76
C ASP A 173 3.69 -5.99 0.69
N ALA A 174 2.68 -6.86 0.85
CA ALA A 174 2.14 -7.24 2.14
C ALA A 174 3.21 -7.72 3.14
N ILE A 175 3.09 -7.24 4.38
CA ILE A 175 4.09 -7.47 5.45
C ILE A 175 3.99 -8.86 6.09
N ASP A 176 2.87 -9.55 5.90
CA ASP A 176 2.56 -10.88 6.41
C ASP A 176 2.67 -11.98 5.34
N ARG A 177 3.31 -11.67 4.21
CA ARG A 177 3.74 -12.67 3.21
C ARG A 177 4.61 -13.75 3.85
N ILE A 178 4.45 -14.96 3.38
CA ILE A 178 5.18 -16.15 3.82
C ILE A 178 6.05 -16.71 2.69
N GLU A 179 7.07 -17.47 3.08
CA GLU A 179 7.79 -18.34 2.15
C GLU A 179 6.93 -19.58 1.87
N ALA A 180 6.65 -19.83 0.60
CA ALA A 180 5.88 -20.98 0.12
C ALA A 180 6.48 -21.51 -1.19
N PHE A 181 6.04 -22.70 -1.59
CA PHE A 181 6.46 -23.38 -2.81
C PHE A 181 5.29 -23.43 -3.78
N MET A 182 5.57 -23.36 -5.08
CA MET A 182 4.53 -23.53 -6.09
C MET A 182 3.98 -24.96 -6.02
N ASP A 183 2.65 -25.08 -6.13
CA ASP A 183 1.91 -26.34 -6.20
C ASP A 183 1.07 -26.27 -7.49
N ILE A 184 1.68 -26.66 -8.59
CA ILE A 184 1.17 -26.45 -9.96
C ILE A 184 0.06 -27.47 -10.28
N ASP A 185 0.13 -28.69 -9.75
CA ASP A 185 -0.84 -29.74 -10.00
C ASP A 185 -1.93 -29.88 -8.92
N MET A 186 -1.80 -29.12 -7.82
CA MET A 186 -2.78 -28.96 -6.74
C MET A 186 -3.00 -30.23 -5.90
N ASP A 187 -1.95 -31.01 -5.68
CA ASP A 187 -1.98 -32.18 -4.79
C ASP A 187 -1.69 -31.83 -3.31
N GLY A 188 -1.27 -30.58 -3.05
CA GLY A 188 -0.92 -30.07 -1.73
C GLY A 188 0.58 -30.15 -1.41
N MET A 189 1.42 -30.53 -2.36
CA MET A 189 2.86 -30.69 -2.23
C MET A 189 3.54 -29.66 -3.11
N GLY A 190 4.51 -28.94 -2.56
CA GLY A 190 5.20 -27.90 -3.32
C GLY A 190 6.44 -28.45 -4.03
N GLY A 191 6.72 -27.90 -5.21
CA GLY A 191 7.88 -28.28 -6.02
C GLY A 191 9.23 -28.01 -5.33
N PRO A 192 10.33 -28.59 -5.85
CA PRO A 192 11.65 -28.55 -5.23
C PRO A 192 12.43 -27.25 -5.53
N ASP A 193 11.79 -26.28 -6.18
CA ASP A 193 12.37 -25.00 -6.54
C ASP A 193 12.56 -24.09 -5.32
N ALA A 194 13.26 -22.97 -5.51
CA ALA A 194 13.42 -21.99 -4.43
C ALA A 194 12.05 -21.45 -3.98
N PRO A 195 11.84 -21.24 -2.67
CA PRO A 195 10.58 -20.71 -2.18
C PRO A 195 10.33 -19.31 -2.75
N ILE A 196 9.05 -19.00 -2.94
CA ILE A 196 8.55 -17.68 -3.32
C ILE A 196 7.94 -17.00 -2.10
N LEU A 197 7.92 -15.66 -2.10
CA LEU A 197 7.11 -14.90 -1.16
C LEU A 197 5.70 -14.77 -1.72
N SER A 198 4.70 -15.19 -0.96
CA SER A 198 3.29 -15.15 -1.35
C SER A 198 2.40 -14.91 -0.13
N CYS A 199 1.15 -14.52 -0.37
CA CYS A 199 0.15 -14.46 0.68
C CYS A 199 -0.22 -15.87 1.19
N PRO A 200 -0.50 -16.04 2.50
CA PRO A 200 -0.72 -17.36 3.09
C PRO A 200 -1.84 -18.19 2.44
N ASP A 201 -2.89 -17.52 1.96
CA ASP A 201 -4.06 -18.15 1.35
C ASP A 201 -4.04 -18.09 -0.18
N ALA A 202 -2.89 -17.76 -0.78
CA ALA A 202 -2.75 -17.76 -2.23
C ALA A 202 -3.04 -19.17 -2.79
N PRO A 203 -3.82 -19.30 -3.89
CA PRO A 203 -4.05 -20.61 -4.51
C PRO A 203 -2.79 -21.10 -5.25
N GLY A 204 -2.61 -22.43 -5.29
CA GLY A 204 -1.50 -23.05 -6.02
C GLY A 204 -0.13 -22.86 -5.36
N ILE A 205 -0.11 -22.73 -4.03
CA ILE A 205 1.10 -22.81 -3.22
C ILE A 205 0.95 -23.86 -2.12
N SER A 206 2.09 -24.40 -1.69
CA SER A 206 2.20 -25.28 -0.52
C SER A 206 3.27 -24.78 0.46
N LEU A 207 3.15 -25.17 1.73
CA LEU A 207 4.10 -24.82 2.80
C LEU A 207 5.27 -25.80 2.91
N ASN A 208 5.35 -26.74 1.98
CA ASN A 208 6.39 -27.77 1.92
C ASN A 208 6.98 -27.86 0.51
N ASP A 209 8.19 -28.36 0.41
CA ASP A 209 8.97 -28.59 -0.82
C ASP A 209 9.07 -30.08 -1.16
N TRP A 210 8.03 -30.84 -0.84
CA TRP A 210 8.09 -32.30 -0.80
C TRP A 210 7.89 -32.94 -2.17
N ASP A 211 7.48 -32.17 -3.17
CA ASP A 211 7.25 -32.67 -4.51
C ASP A 211 8.53 -32.66 -5.35
N CYS A 212 8.78 -33.76 -6.05
CA CYS A 212 9.88 -33.87 -6.99
C CYS A 212 9.45 -33.70 -8.45
N ASP A 213 8.15 -33.75 -8.76
CA ASP A 213 7.55 -33.46 -10.07
C ASP A 213 6.21 -32.75 -9.88
N ASP A 214 6.29 -31.43 -9.70
CA ASP A 214 5.19 -30.45 -9.54
C ASP A 214 4.20 -30.41 -10.73
N THR A 215 4.25 -31.38 -11.65
CA THR A 215 3.33 -31.50 -12.78
C THR A 215 2.51 -32.79 -12.79
N ASP A 216 2.76 -33.69 -11.83
CA ASP A 216 2.07 -34.97 -11.68
C ASP A 216 1.45 -35.12 -10.27
N PRO A 217 0.12 -34.96 -10.14
CA PRO A 217 -0.57 -34.95 -8.82
C PRO A 217 -0.66 -36.33 -8.18
N THR A 218 0.03 -37.33 -8.74
CA THR A 218 0.16 -38.67 -8.17
C THR A 218 1.51 -38.90 -7.49
N THR A 219 2.41 -37.92 -7.56
CA THR A 219 3.69 -37.90 -6.88
C THR A 219 3.83 -36.62 -6.09
N PRO A 220 4.51 -36.63 -4.93
CA PRO A 220 5.17 -37.77 -4.30
C PRO A 220 4.17 -38.69 -3.58
N LEU A 221 4.52 -39.97 -3.43
CA LEU A 221 3.80 -40.84 -2.50
C LEU A 221 4.25 -40.54 -1.06
N VAL A 222 3.29 -40.22 -0.20
CA VAL A 222 3.48 -39.91 1.22
C VAL A 222 3.40 -41.17 2.07
N VAL A 223 4.33 -41.29 3.02
CA VAL A 223 4.42 -42.43 3.94
C VAL A 223 4.38 -41.96 5.39
N ASP A 224 3.50 -42.56 6.21
CA ASP A 224 3.34 -42.31 7.64
C ASP A 224 3.44 -43.62 8.43
N ALA A 225 4.35 -43.71 9.39
CA ALA A 225 4.54 -44.91 10.22
C ALA A 225 3.29 -45.31 11.02
N GLY A 226 2.37 -44.37 11.28
CA GLY A 226 1.09 -44.62 11.94
C GLY A 226 -0.03 -45.07 11.01
N ALA A 227 0.17 -45.00 9.68
CA ALA A 227 -0.87 -45.36 8.72
C ALA A 227 -1.04 -46.87 8.60
N SER A 228 -2.29 -47.31 8.43
CA SER A 228 -2.62 -48.72 8.15
C SER A 228 -2.69 -49.05 6.65
N GLY A 229 -2.19 -48.15 5.80
CA GLY A 229 -2.29 -48.20 4.33
C GLY A 229 -3.17 -47.09 3.76
N GLY A 230 -3.06 -46.85 2.45
CA GLY A 230 -3.70 -45.74 1.76
C GLY A 230 -3.37 -45.75 0.26
N ASP A 231 -3.66 -44.65 -0.44
CA ASP A 231 -3.27 -44.46 -1.84
C ASP A 231 -1.93 -43.73 -2.00
N GLY A 232 -1.34 -43.26 -0.90
CA GLY A 232 -0.08 -42.51 -0.89
C GLY A 232 -0.28 -41.01 -1.06
N SER A 233 -1.50 -40.49 -1.08
CA SER A 233 -1.73 -39.05 -0.97
C SER A 233 -1.43 -38.54 0.44
N LEU A 234 -1.29 -37.22 0.60
CA LEU A 234 -1.15 -36.57 1.91
C LEU A 234 -2.31 -36.88 2.88
N LEU A 235 -3.51 -37.12 2.35
CA LEU A 235 -4.71 -37.45 3.14
C LEU A 235 -4.83 -38.94 3.48
N GLN A 236 -4.24 -39.83 2.67
CA GLN A 236 -4.24 -41.28 2.88
C GLN A 236 -2.84 -41.86 2.65
N PRO A 237 -1.89 -41.57 3.56
CA PRO A 237 -0.51 -42.00 3.40
C PRO A 237 -0.38 -43.53 3.47
N LEU A 238 0.68 -44.04 2.85
CA LEU A 238 1.08 -45.43 2.96
C LEU A 238 1.75 -45.69 4.32
N GLY A 239 1.65 -46.91 4.83
CA GLY A 239 2.26 -47.32 6.10
C GLY A 239 3.67 -47.90 5.99
N SER A 240 4.14 -48.14 4.77
CA SER A 240 5.37 -48.85 4.43
C SER A 240 6.13 -48.05 3.39
N ILE A 241 7.40 -47.75 3.66
CA ILE A 241 8.26 -47.04 2.72
C ILE A 241 8.50 -47.91 1.49
N GLN A 242 8.73 -49.22 1.66
CA GLN A 242 8.94 -50.12 0.53
C GLN A 242 7.69 -50.21 -0.36
N ASP A 243 6.48 -50.22 0.21
CA ASP A 243 5.24 -50.28 -0.57
C ASP A 243 5.08 -48.99 -1.41
N ALA A 244 5.49 -47.84 -0.86
CA ALA A 244 5.49 -46.57 -1.58
C ALA A 244 6.51 -46.56 -2.72
N VAL A 245 7.74 -47.01 -2.46
CA VAL A 245 8.76 -47.14 -3.51
C VAL A 245 8.26 -48.07 -4.63
N ASP A 246 7.72 -49.24 -4.29
CA ASP A 246 7.22 -50.19 -5.27
C ASP A 246 6.01 -49.63 -6.08
N ALA A 247 5.19 -48.78 -5.47
CA ALA A 247 4.03 -48.16 -6.11
C ALA A 247 4.41 -46.98 -7.02
N ALA A 248 5.33 -46.11 -6.60
CA ALA A 248 5.73 -44.91 -7.35
C ALA A 248 6.39 -45.26 -8.71
N VAL A 249 7.12 -46.38 -8.77
CA VAL A 249 7.75 -46.87 -10.01
C VAL A 249 6.73 -47.22 -11.11
N ALA A 250 5.47 -47.48 -10.76
CA ALA A 250 4.46 -47.86 -11.74
C ALA A 250 4.02 -46.71 -12.67
N GLY A 251 4.38 -45.45 -12.36
CA GLY A 251 3.88 -44.25 -13.05
C GLY A 251 4.90 -43.46 -13.89
N SER A 252 6.09 -43.15 -13.37
CA SER A 252 6.87 -42.00 -13.89
C SER A 252 8.42 -42.14 -13.80
N GLY A 253 9.00 -43.32 -14.03
CA GLY A 253 10.45 -43.46 -14.26
C GLY A 253 11.36 -43.34 -13.02
N THR A 254 11.20 -42.30 -12.18
CA THR A 254 11.88 -42.13 -10.88
C THR A 254 10.82 -42.14 -9.78
N ALA A 255 10.95 -43.03 -8.80
CA ALA A 255 10.03 -43.11 -7.69
C ALA A 255 10.18 -41.90 -6.76
N CYS A 256 9.10 -41.18 -6.51
CA CYS A 256 9.07 -40.01 -5.64
C CYS A 256 8.34 -40.32 -4.34
N VAL A 257 9.03 -40.25 -3.20
CA VAL A 257 8.49 -40.67 -1.91
C VAL A 257 8.87 -39.69 -0.79
N ALA A 258 7.86 -39.12 -0.15
CA ALA A 258 7.98 -38.26 1.01
C ALA A 258 7.68 -39.03 2.30
N VAL A 259 8.63 -39.10 3.23
CA VAL A 259 8.53 -39.90 4.45
C VAL A 259 8.34 -39.00 5.67
N LEU A 260 7.16 -39.05 6.27
CA LEU A 260 6.82 -38.30 7.48
C LEU A 260 7.67 -38.76 8.70
N PRO A 261 7.75 -37.95 9.76
CA PRO A 261 8.39 -38.34 11.01
C PRO A 261 7.84 -39.64 11.58
N GLY A 262 8.71 -40.57 11.92
CA GLY A 262 8.27 -41.86 12.44
C GLY A 262 9.38 -42.87 12.59
N ARG A 263 9.03 -44.00 13.21
CA ARG A 263 9.87 -45.20 13.20
C ARG A 263 9.23 -46.26 12.33
N TYR A 264 9.88 -46.55 11.21
CA TYR A 264 9.46 -47.48 10.20
C TYR A 264 10.16 -48.82 10.42
N GLY A 265 9.35 -49.86 10.55
CA GLY A 265 9.81 -51.20 10.92
C GLY A 265 9.98 -52.10 9.70
N GLU A 266 11.01 -51.87 8.91
CA GLU A 266 11.14 -52.51 7.60
C GLU A 266 12.59 -52.57 7.09
N THR A 267 12.78 -53.24 5.96
CA THR A 267 14.03 -53.25 5.20
C THR A 267 13.75 -52.73 3.80
N LEU A 268 14.59 -51.82 3.32
CA LEU A 268 14.42 -51.16 2.03
C LEU A 268 15.30 -51.82 0.96
N ASP A 269 14.69 -52.14 -0.17
CA ASP A 269 15.34 -52.59 -1.39
C ASP A 269 15.10 -51.54 -2.49
N LEU A 270 16.06 -50.63 -2.66
CA LEU A 270 16.06 -49.60 -3.69
C LEU A 270 16.91 -50.03 -4.90
N SER A 271 17.16 -51.32 -5.08
CA SER A 271 18.14 -51.81 -6.06
C SER A 271 17.69 -51.80 -7.51
N LYS A 272 16.39 -51.56 -7.75
CA LYS A 272 15.75 -51.76 -9.05
C LYS A 272 15.52 -50.47 -9.82
N ASP A 273 15.28 -49.38 -9.12
CA ASP A 273 14.73 -48.15 -9.70
C ASP A 273 15.46 -46.92 -9.13
N ASP A 274 15.42 -45.82 -9.87
CA ASP A 274 15.83 -44.52 -9.34
C ASP A 274 14.76 -44.02 -8.38
N VAL A 275 15.19 -43.52 -7.23
CA VAL A 275 14.28 -43.11 -6.16
C VAL A 275 14.72 -41.78 -5.59
N VAL A 276 13.78 -40.84 -5.48
CA VAL A 276 13.83 -39.67 -4.62
C VAL A 276 13.07 -40.02 -3.35
N LEU A 277 13.81 -40.33 -2.28
CA LEU A 277 13.28 -40.71 -0.98
C LEU A 277 13.75 -39.72 0.08
N VAL A 278 12.83 -38.90 0.58
CA VAL A 278 13.18 -37.80 1.50
C VAL A 278 12.40 -37.93 2.81
N GLY A 279 13.12 -37.98 3.93
CA GLY A 279 12.56 -37.80 5.25
C GLY A 279 12.33 -36.31 5.52
N VAL A 280 11.07 -35.90 5.54
CA VAL A 280 10.69 -34.50 5.35
C VAL A 280 10.93 -33.58 6.55
N GLU A 281 11.10 -34.13 7.76
CA GLU A 281 11.55 -33.36 8.95
C GLU A 281 12.91 -33.83 9.46
N GLY A 282 13.74 -34.37 8.57
CA GLY A 282 15.13 -34.70 8.88
C GLY A 282 15.37 -36.05 9.56
N ALA A 283 16.64 -36.47 9.53
CA ALA A 283 17.08 -37.80 9.94
C ALA A 283 16.92 -38.07 11.44
N GLU A 284 16.81 -37.04 12.27
CA GLU A 284 16.58 -37.16 13.70
C GLU A 284 15.13 -37.54 14.05
N ARG A 285 14.19 -37.34 13.12
CA ARG A 285 12.77 -37.62 13.31
C ARG A 285 12.27 -38.82 12.51
N THR A 286 13.01 -39.22 11.48
CA THR A 286 12.64 -40.34 10.60
C THR A 286 13.66 -41.48 10.70
N VAL A 287 13.25 -42.60 11.30
CA VAL A 287 14.11 -43.77 11.57
C VAL A 287 13.57 -45.00 10.83
N VAL A 288 14.42 -45.66 10.05
CA VAL A 288 14.16 -46.96 9.44
C VAL A 288 14.88 -48.03 10.23
N ASP A 289 14.13 -48.94 10.85
CA ASP A 289 14.64 -49.97 11.75
C ASP A 289 14.41 -51.38 11.18
N GLY A 290 15.49 -52.07 10.81
CA GLY A 290 15.44 -53.43 10.28
C GLY A 290 15.17 -54.53 11.33
N PHE A 291 14.71 -54.18 12.54
CA PHE A 291 14.29 -55.07 13.63
C PHE A 291 15.31 -56.15 14.07
N GLY A 292 16.60 -55.93 13.83
CA GLY A 292 17.62 -56.90 14.21
C GLY A 292 17.69 -58.13 13.30
N LEU A 293 17.11 -58.08 12.10
CA LEU A 293 17.28 -59.11 11.07
C LEU A 293 18.75 -59.22 10.64
N ASP A 294 19.18 -60.42 10.22
CA ASP A 294 20.53 -60.64 9.63
C ASP A 294 20.67 -60.06 8.21
N ALA A 295 19.65 -59.34 7.72
CA ALA A 295 19.63 -58.65 6.44
C ALA A 295 20.14 -57.18 6.57
N PRO A 296 20.63 -56.58 5.48
CA PRO A 296 20.83 -55.13 5.41
C PRO A 296 19.50 -54.38 5.60
N VAL A 297 19.55 -53.23 6.28
CA VAL A 297 18.38 -52.34 6.44
C VAL A 297 18.07 -51.62 5.11
N LEU A 298 19.11 -51.34 4.32
CA LEU A 298 19.01 -50.71 3.01
C LEU A 298 19.86 -51.47 1.99
N THR A 299 19.26 -51.83 0.87
CA THR A 299 19.93 -52.46 -0.28
C THR A 299 19.88 -51.52 -1.47
N LEU A 300 21.05 -51.27 -2.08
CA LEU A 300 21.23 -50.45 -3.28
C LEU A 300 21.80 -51.33 -4.39
N GLY A 301 21.39 -51.09 -5.64
CA GLY A 301 21.72 -51.93 -6.79
C GLY A 301 22.55 -51.23 -7.84
N GLU A 302 22.92 -51.96 -8.89
CA GLU A 302 23.52 -51.38 -10.11
C GLU A 302 22.45 -50.75 -11.04
N GLY A 303 21.15 -50.89 -10.71
CA GLY A 303 20.04 -50.27 -11.43
C GLY A 303 19.84 -48.78 -11.11
N ASN A 304 20.37 -48.32 -9.98
CA ASN A 304 20.35 -46.92 -9.56
C ASN A 304 21.27 -46.10 -10.49
N GLN A 305 20.72 -45.09 -11.15
CA GLN A 305 21.44 -44.13 -11.99
C GLN A 305 21.84 -42.90 -11.17
N LEU A 306 22.22 -41.82 -11.85
CA LEU A 306 22.67 -40.57 -11.24
C LEU A 306 21.58 -39.81 -10.47
N ASP A 307 20.32 -40.23 -10.58
CA ASP A 307 19.16 -39.47 -10.11
C ASP A 307 18.58 -40.00 -8.78
N THR A 308 19.10 -41.11 -8.24
CA THR A 308 18.74 -41.58 -6.90
C THR A 308 19.16 -40.56 -5.83
N LEU A 309 18.20 -40.07 -5.05
CA LEU A 309 18.39 -39.21 -3.88
C LEU A 309 17.77 -39.88 -2.65
N VAL A 310 18.57 -40.13 -1.62
CA VAL A 310 18.04 -40.55 -0.31
C VAL A 310 18.55 -39.61 0.76
N ALA A 311 17.66 -38.92 1.45
CA ALA A 311 18.02 -37.91 2.43
C ALA A 311 17.03 -37.87 3.60
N GLY A 312 17.45 -37.29 4.72
CA GLY A 312 16.55 -37.06 5.86
C GLY A 312 16.14 -38.33 6.62
N LEU A 313 16.86 -39.45 6.46
CA LEU A 313 16.57 -40.72 7.13
C LEU A 313 17.71 -41.13 8.06
N THR A 314 17.39 -41.81 9.16
CA THR A 314 18.33 -42.55 9.98
C THR A 314 18.10 -44.05 9.83
N LEU A 315 19.18 -44.82 9.68
CA LEU A 315 19.11 -46.29 9.71
C LEU A 315 19.41 -46.83 11.11
N ALA A 316 18.60 -47.79 11.58
CA ALA A 316 18.74 -48.47 12.87
C ALA A 316 18.57 -49.99 12.73
N LYS A 317 19.03 -50.75 13.75
CA LYS A 317 18.92 -52.22 13.78
C LYS A 317 18.58 -52.74 15.18
N GLY A 318 17.29 -52.83 15.43
CA GLY A 318 16.68 -53.32 16.66
C GLY A 318 16.92 -52.41 17.87
N THR A 319 16.27 -52.74 18.99
CA THR A 319 16.40 -52.01 20.26
C THR A 319 17.31 -52.76 21.28
N PRO A 320 18.20 -52.06 22.04
CA PRO A 320 18.50 -50.63 21.92
C PRO A 320 19.21 -50.35 20.60
N ASP A 321 18.87 -49.22 19.97
CA ASP A 321 19.39 -48.78 18.66
C ASP A 321 20.90 -48.85 18.69
N ARG A 322 21.48 -49.89 18.10
CA ARG A 322 22.92 -50.06 18.24
C ARG A 322 23.68 -49.05 17.38
N TYR A 323 23.05 -48.44 16.37
CA TYR A 323 23.69 -47.49 15.45
C TYR A 323 22.62 -46.57 14.87
N VAL A 324 22.83 -45.26 15.00
CA VAL A 324 21.97 -44.18 14.50
C VAL A 324 22.88 -43.35 13.60
N LEU A 325 22.79 -43.55 12.29
CA LEU A 325 23.61 -42.80 11.33
C LEU A 325 22.66 -42.10 10.35
N PRO A 326 22.80 -40.77 10.19
CA PRO A 326 22.05 -40.06 9.17
C PRO A 326 22.51 -40.53 7.80
N LEU A 327 21.55 -40.76 6.92
CA LEU A 327 21.75 -41.25 5.56
C LEU A 327 21.64 -40.10 4.57
N PHE A 328 22.64 -40.00 3.68
CA PHE A 328 22.60 -39.11 2.54
C PHE A 328 23.25 -39.80 1.33
N ILE A 329 22.48 -39.96 0.25
CA ILE A 329 22.89 -40.63 -1.00
C ILE A 329 22.50 -39.73 -2.18
N VAL A 330 23.43 -39.46 -3.10
CA VAL A 330 23.18 -38.72 -4.35
C VAL A 330 23.83 -39.45 -5.53
N GLY A 331 23.00 -39.92 -6.46
CA GLY A 331 23.40 -40.72 -7.62
C GLY A 331 24.27 -41.92 -7.24
N ASN A 332 25.33 -42.17 -8.01
CA ASN A 332 26.28 -43.26 -7.77
C ASN A 332 27.37 -42.93 -6.72
N ARG A 333 27.30 -41.75 -6.08
CA ARG A 333 28.25 -41.35 -5.03
C ARG A 333 27.64 -41.63 -3.67
N TYR A 334 28.01 -42.79 -3.13
CA TYR A 334 27.67 -43.19 -1.76
C TYR A 334 28.75 -42.67 -0.80
N ASP A 335 28.37 -41.86 0.18
CA ASP A 335 29.20 -41.69 1.37
C ASP A 335 28.99 -42.92 2.25
N TRP A 336 30.03 -43.73 2.44
CA TRP A 336 29.89 -45.06 3.05
C TRP A 336 29.56 -44.94 4.54
N VAL A 337 28.31 -45.17 4.90
CA VAL A 337 27.89 -45.45 6.27
C VAL A 337 28.13 -46.94 6.53
N TYR A 338 29.36 -47.30 6.86
CA TYR A 338 29.79 -48.69 7.05
C TYR A 338 30.38 -48.90 8.44
N ASP A 339 29.61 -49.49 9.36
CA ASP A 339 30.15 -49.99 10.62
C ASP A 339 30.13 -51.53 10.65
N ARG A 340 31.32 -52.14 10.61
CA ARG A 340 31.51 -53.60 10.69
C ARG A 340 31.32 -54.16 12.10
N GLY A 341 31.37 -53.32 13.13
CA GLY A 341 31.04 -53.72 14.50
C GLY A 341 29.54 -53.82 14.75
N ALA A 342 28.74 -53.33 13.80
CA ALA A 342 27.36 -52.95 14.00
C ALA A 342 26.29 -53.82 13.37
N GLY A 343 26.57 -54.30 12.16
CA GLY A 343 25.57 -54.98 11.33
C GLY A 343 24.55 -54.04 10.68
N VAL A 344 24.72 -52.71 10.75
CA VAL A 344 23.98 -51.70 9.97
C VAL A 344 24.83 -51.33 8.78
N TYR A 345 24.41 -51.70 7.58
CA TYR A 345 25.11 -51.35 6.35
C TYR A 345 24.12 -51.18 5.20
N ALA A 346 24.37 -50.16 4.38
CA ALA A 346 23.90 -50.13 3.00
C ALA A 346 24.79 -51.08 2.18
N SER A 347 24.22 -52.01 1.42
CA SER A 347 24.98 -52.87 0.50
C SER A 347 24.73 -52.45 -0.94
N GLY A 348 25.80 -52.21 -1.71
CA GLY A 348 25.76 -51.85 -3.13
C GLY A 348 27.13 -51.96 -3.80
N ALA A 349 27.15 -51.94 -5.14
CA ALA A 349 28.38 -52.01 -5.93
C ALA A 349 29.22 -50.73 -5.75
N ARG A 350 30.56 -50.85 -5.73
CA ARG A 350 31.44 -49.67 -5.71
C ARG A 350 31.34 -48.94 -7.05
N PRO A 351 31.20 -47.60 -7.08
CA PRO A 351 31.32 -46.86 -8.32
C PRO A 351 32.71 -47.08 -8.91
N THR A 352 32.77 -47.42 -10.20
CA THR A 352 34.01 -47.46 -11.00
C THR A 352 34.38 -46.09 -11.52
#